data_AF-A0A7X8A9W1-F1
#
_entry.id   AF-A0A7X8A9W1-F1
#
_cell.length_a   1.000
_cell.length_b   1.000
_cell.length_c   1.000
_cell.angle_alpha   90.00
_cell.angle_beta   90.00
_cell.angle_gamma   90.00
#
_symmetry.space_group_name_H-M   'P 1'
#
loop_
_entity.id
_entity.type
_entity.pdbx_description
1 polymer ?
#
loop_
_entity_poly.entity_id
_entity_poly.type
_entity_poly.pdbx_seq_one_letter_code
_entity_poly.pdbx_strand_id
1 'polypeptide(L)' 'MSEELLEIVDTSGKTIGTAPRSVIHGNPSLLHKVVHVLVFNTAGAL' A
#
# COMPACT_ATOMS: atom_id res chain seq x y z
N MET A 1 -3.22 20.43 0.72
CA MET A 1 -3.56 19.10 0.18
C MET A 1 -3.75 18.18 1.37
N SER A 2 -4.82 17.37 1.40
CA SER A 2 -4.99 16.34 2.44
C SER A 2 -4.02 15.18 2.19
N GLU A 3 -3.43 14.63 3.25
CA GLU A 3 -2.52 13.50 3.15
C GLU A 3 -3.27 12.22 2.73
N GLU A 4 -2.61 11.35 1.95
CA GLU A 4 -3.13 10.02 1.61
C GLU A 4 -3.29 9.18 2.88
N LEU A 5 -4.50 8.64 3.11
CA LEU A 5 -4.77 7.65 4.14
C LEU A 5 -4.71 6.25 3.53
N LEU A 6 -3.93 5.36 4.12
CA LEU A 6 -3.82 3.97 3.70
C LEU A 6 -4.39 3.03 4.78
N GLU A 7 -4.84 1.86 4.36
CA GLU A 7 -5.29 0.80 5.26
C GLU A 7 -4.09 0.17 6.01
N ILE A 8 -4.19 0.06 7.33
CA ILE A 8 -3.32 -0.79 8.13
C ILE A 8 -3.92 -2.19 8.15
N VAL A 9 -3.08 -3.20 7.91
CA VAL A 9 -3.49 -4.60 7.94
C VAL A 9 -2.73 -5.40 8.99
N ASP A 10 -3.33 -6.49 9.45
CA ASP A 10 -2.60 -7.53 10.16
C ASP A 10 -1.87 -8.48 9.21
N THR A 11 -1.17 -9.48 9.75
CA THR A 11 -0.41 -10.48 8.98
C THR A 11 -1.28 -11.40 8.12
N SER A 12 -2.59 -11.46 8.37
CA SER A 12 -3.55 -12.16 7.51
C SER A 12 -4.11 -11.27 6.38
N GLY A 13 -3.72 -10.00 6.35
CA GLY A 13 -4.19 -9.01 5.39
C GLY A 13 -5.54 -8.37 5.75
N LYS A 14 -6.08 -8.64 6.94
CA LYS A 14 -7.33 -8.03 7.41
C LYS A 14 -7.08 -6.57 7.78
N THR A 15 -7.93 -5.67 7.28
CA THR A 15 -7.90 -4.24 7.65
C THR A 15 -8.23 -4.07 9.14
N ILE A 16 -7.35 -3.39 9.88
CA ILE A 16 -7.49 -3.10 11.32
C ILE A 16 -7.54 -1.59 11.62
N GLY A 17 -7.37 -0.74 10.61
CA GLY A 17 -7.48 0.71 10.73
C GLY A 17 -6.98 1.43 9.49
N THR A 18 -6.82 2.75 9.60
CA THR A 18 -6.19 3.60 8.59
C THR A 18 -5.24 4.59 9.24
N ALA A 19 -4.19 4.98 8.53
CA ALA A 19 -3.27 6.02 8.97
C ALA A 19 -2.69 6.79 7.76
N PRO A 20 -2.16 8.00 7.98
CA PRO A 20 -1.50 8.74 6.94
C PRO A 20 -0.25 8.01 6.41
N ARG A 21 0.03 8.16 5.10
CA ARG A 21 1.16 7.51 4.43
C ARG A 21 2.47 7.75 5.17
N SER A 22 2.72 8.97 5.65
CA SER A 22 3.93 9.34 6.38
C SER A 22 4.11 8.55 7.67
N VAL A 23 3.02 8.28 8.39
CA VAL A 23 3.04 7.49 9.63
C VAL A 23 3.37 6.03 9.35
N ILE A 24 2.73 5.44 8.33
CA ILE A 24 2.95 4.02 7.97
C ILE A 24 4.39 3.80 7.49
N HIS A 25 4.91 4.67 6.61
CA HIS A 25 6.27 4.53 6.09
C HIS A 25 7.35 4.94 7.11
N GLY A 26 7.00 5.73 8.12
CA GLY A 26 7.87 6.08 9.24
C GLY A 26 7.93 5.01 10.34
N ASN A 27 7.04 4.01 10.31
CA ASN A 27 6.99 2.95 11.31
C ASN A 27 6.96 1.56 10.64
N PRO A 28 8.12 0.87 10.53
CA PRO A 28 8.23 -0.45 9.92
C PRO A 28 7.40 -1.57 10.59
N SER A 29 6.84 -1.34 11.79
CA SER A 29 5.96 -2.30 12.44
C SER A 29 4.54 -2.32 11.86
N LEU A 30 4.17 -1.33 11.04
CA LEU A 30 2.84 -1.23 10.42
C LEU A 30 2.87 -1.83 9.02
N LEU A 31 1.88 -2.68 8.73
CA LEU A 31 1.68 -3.26 7.41
C LEU A 31 0.56 -2.51 6.69
N HIS A 32 0.70 -2.33 5.38
CA HIS A 32 -0.38 -1.82 4.52
C HIS A 32 -0.43 -2.62 3.23
N LYS A 33 -1.59 -2.60 2.55
CA LYS A 33 -1.76 -3.29 1.27
C LYS A 33 -0.98 -2.58 0.16
N VAL A 34 -0.48 -3.37 -0.80
CA VAL A 34 0.13 -2.86 -2.03
C VAL A 34 -0.39 -3.66 -3.23
N VAL A 35 -0.41 -3.02 -4.38
CA VAL A 35 -0.71 -3.66 -5.68
C VAL A 35 0.47 -3.38 -6.61
N HIS A 36 1.02 -4.43 -7.20
CA HIS A 36 1.95 -4.30 -8.31
C HIS A 36 1.20 -4.57 -9.61
N VAL A 37 1.16 -3.57 -10.49
CA VAL A 37 0.60 -3.71 -11.84
C VAL A 37 1.76 -3.79 -12.82
N LEU A 38 1.75 -4.82 -13.66
CA LEU A 38 2.67 -4.96 -14.78
C LEU A 38 1.88 -4.69 -16.07
N VAL A 39 2.27 -3.67 -16.81
CA VAL A 39 1.61 -3.28 -18.07
C VAL A 39 2.57 -3.60 -19.20
N PHE A 40 2.12 -4.37 -20.18
CA PHE A 40 2.93 -4.73 -21.34
C PHE A 40 2.38 -4.06 -22.60
N ASN A 41 3.27 -3.59 -23.48
CA ASN A 41 2.87 -3.10 -24.79
C ASN A 41 2.44 -4.27 -25.71
N THR A 42 2.00 -3.96 -26.95
CA THR A 42 1.51 -4.99 -27.89
C THR A 42 2.58 -5.97 -28.37
N ALA A 43 3.86 -5.65 -28.18
CA ALA A 43 4.98 -6.55 -28.42
C ALA A 43 5.35 -7.40 -27.19
N GLY A 44 4.63 -7.26 -26.08
CA GLY A 44 4.88 -7.99 -24.83
C GLY A 44 6.04 -7.44 -24.01
N ALA A 45 6.52 -6.22 -24.27
CA ALA A 45 7.52 -5.58 -23.43
C ALA A 45 6.86 -4.85 -22.25
N LEU A 46 7.44 -5.02 -21.06
CA LEU A 46 7.04 -4.36 -19.81
C LEU A 46 7.31 -2.85 -19.87
#